data_AF-A0A972X1V6-F1
#
_entry.id   AF-A0A972X1V6-F1
#
_cell.length_a   1.000
_cell.length_b   1.000
_cell.length_c   1.000
_cell.angle_alpha   90.00
_cell.angle_beta   90.00
_cell.angle_gamma   90.00
#
_symmetry.space_group_name_H-M   'P 1'
#
loop_
_entity.id
_entity.type
_entity.pdbx_description
1 polymer ?
#
loop_
_entity_poly.entity_id
_entity_poly.type
_entity_poly.pdbx_seq_one_letter_code
_entity_poly.pdbx_strand_id
1 'polypeptide(L)'
;YSLVHRFGGTYDGRGKYLENVTVIPTNVEVLWGYTLSYDVEKVSVVNSGTRENPIASILLGTNFKVSTVIKSSESHSLYEFRGDRSEVKAIQR
;
A
#
# COMPACT_ATOMS: atom_id res chain seq x y z
N TYR A 1 0.37 -9.76 -5.95
CA TYR A 1 -0.50 -8.64 -5.53
C TYR A 1 -0.32 -7.51 -6.53
N SER A 2 -1.32 -6.63 -6.64
CA SER A 2 -1.28 -5.41 -7.44
C SER A 2 -1.25 -4.20 -6.52
N LEU A 3 -0.39 -3.24 -6.84
CA LEU A 3 -0.33 -1.93 -6.23
C LEU A 3 -1.19 -0.99 -7.09
N VAL A 4 -2.23 -0.41 -6.50
CA VAL A 4 -3.21 0.41 -7.22
C VAL A 4 -3.20 1.81 -6.63
N HIS A 5 -3.02 2.80 -7.49
CA HIS A 5 -3.23 4.20 -7.18
C HIS A 5 -3.41 5.02 -8.46
N ARG A 6 -4.15 6.13 -8.36
CA ARG A 6 -4.08 7.22 -9.33
C ARG A 6 -3.17 8.31 -8.75
N PHE A 7 -2.16 8.68 -9.50
CA PHE A 7 -1.23 9.77 -9.19
C PHE A 7 -1.40 10.93 -10.17
N GLY A 8 -0.73 12.05 -9.89
CA GLY A 8 -0.71 13.23 -10.76
C GLY A 8 -1.91 14.15 -10.60
N GLY A 9 -2.85 13.86 -9.71
CA GLY A 9 -4.02 14.71 -9.46
C GLY A 9 -3.61 16.10 -8.96
N THR A 10 -4.33 17.14 -9.37
CA THR A 10 -4.08 18.53 -8.97
C THR A 10 -5.38 19.16 -8.48
N TYR A 11 -5.31 20.05 -7.50
CA TYR A 11 -6.44 20.86 -7.06
C TYR A 11 -6.14 22.33 -7.36
N ASP A 12 -7.01 22.99 -8.14
CA ASP A 12 -6.80 24.36 -8.64
C ASP A 12 -5.42 24.59 -9.28
N GLY A 13 -4.94 23.58 -10.02
CA GLY A 13 -3.63 23.59 -10.68
C GLY A 13 -2.43 23.47 -9.73
N ARG A 14 -2.65 23.25 -8.44
CA ARG A 14 -1.60 23.13 -7.41
C ARG A 14 -1.54 21.72 -6.83
N GLY A 15 -0.33 21.38 -6.40
CA GLY A 15 -0.04 20.14 -5.70
C GLY A 15 -0.12 18.88 -6.56
N LYS A 16 0.13 17.75 -5.90
CA LYS A 16 0.13 16.40 -6.47
C LYS A 16 -0.56 15.45 -5.48
N TYR A 17 -1.75 15.01 -5.83
CA TYR A 17 -2.64 14.22 -4.97
C TYR A 17 -2.77 12.78 -5.46
N LEU A 18 -3.18 11.94 -4.52
CA LEU A 18 -3.42 10.51 -4.72
C LEU A 18 -4.93 10.23 -4.64
N GLU A 19 -5.38 9.25 -5.41
CA GLU A 19 -6.72 8.67 -5.28
C GLU A 19 -6.61 7.14 -5.36
N ASN A 20 -7.51 6.43 -4.68
CA ASN A 20 -7.67 4.98 -4.77
C ASN A 20 -6.38 4.20 -4.49
N VAL A 21 -5.67 4.58 -3.41
CA VAL A 21 -4.43 3.92 -2.98
C VAL A 21 -4.76 2.64 -2.23
N THR A 22 -4.37 1.49 -2.78
CA THR A 22 -4.60 0.18 -2.15
C THR A 22 -3.63 -0.89 -2.66
N VAL A 23 -3.58 -2.01 -1.95
CA VAL A 23 -2.89 -3.22 -2.36
C VAL A 23 -3.90 -4.36 -2.45
N ILE A 24 -3.94 -5.06 -3.57
CA ILE A 24 -4.94 -6.11 -3.82
C ILE A 24 -4.24 -7.44 -4.12
N PRO A 25 -4.55 -8.54 -3.41
CA PRO A 25 -4.07 -9.86 -3.81
C PRO A 25 -4.73 -10.27 -5.13
N THR A 26 -3.93 -10.65 -6.12
CA THR A 26 -4.39 -10.88 -7.51
C THR A 26 -4.79 -12.33 -7.79
N ASN A 27 -4.19 -13.28 -7.06
CA ASN A 27 -4.57 -14.68 -7.08
C ASN A 27 -4.38 -15.22 -5.65
N VAL A 28 -5.36 -15.97 -5.15
CA VAL A 28 -5.36 -16.57 -3.82
C VAL A 28 -5.76 -18.04 -3.97
N GLU A 29 -4.79 -18.92 -3.77
CA GLU A 29 -4.98 -20.37 -3.77
C GLU A 29 -4.45 -20.91 -2.44
N VAL A 30 -5.24 -21.74 -1.77
CA VAL A 30 -4.86 -22.36 -0.49
C VAL A 30 -5.17 -23.85 -0.51
N LEU A 31 -4.28 -24.64 0.08
CA LEU A 31 -4.52 -26.06 0.29
C LEU A 31 -5.50 -26.27 1.44
N TRP A 32 -6.12 -27.46 1.49
CA TRP A 32 -7.00 -27.81 2.61
C TRP A 32 -6.25 -27.76 3.95
N GLY A 33 -6.91 -27.23 4.97
CA GLY A 33 -6.32 -27.04 6.31
C GLY A 33 -5.39 -25.83 6.44
N TYR A 34 -5.24 -25.02 5.38
CA TYR A 34 -4.53 -23.74 5.43
C TYR A 34 -5.54 -22.60 5.55
N THR A 35 -5.25 -21.64 6.42
CA THR A 35 -5.95 -20.36 6.50
C THR A 35 -5.00 -19.27 6.03
N LEU A 36 -5.46 -18.45 5.08
CA LEU A 36 -4.73 -17.29 4.61
C LEU A 36 -5.49 -16.03 5.03
N SER A 37 -4.78 -15.11 5.68
CA SER A 37 -5.27 -13.78 6.03
C SER A 37 -4.37 -12.74 5.36
N TYR A 38 -4.99 -11.76 4.72
CA TYR A 38 -4.28 -10.65 4.10
C TYR A 38 -4.95 -9.34 4.51
N ASP A 39 -4.22 -8.55 5.29
CA ASP A 39 -4.69 -7.28 5.82
C ASP A 39 -3.87 -6.14 5.22
N VAL A 40 -4.55 -5.05 4.86
CA VAL A 40 -3.94 -3.83 4.34
C VAL A 40 -4.35 -2.68 5.25
N GLU A 41 -3.37 -2.01 5.84
CA GLU A 41 -3.59 -0.90 6.75
C GLU A 41 -2.92 0.38 6.28
N LYS A 42 -3.58 1.51 6.57
CA LYS A 42 -3.02 2.83 6.33
C LYS A 42 -2.14 3.20 7.51
N VAL A 43 -0.83 3.24 7.28
CA VAL A 43 0.17 3.51 8.33
C VAL A 43 0.37 5.01 8.52
N SER A 44 0.49 5.77 7.43
CA SER A 44 0.74 7.22 7.52
C SER A 44 0.26 7.96 6.28
N VAL A 45 -0.14 9.22 6.47
CA VAL A 45 -0.50 10.16 5.40
C VAL A 45 0.17 11.48 5.71
N VAL A 46 1.01 11.96 4.79
CA VAL A 46 1.79 13.19 4.98
C VAL A 46 1.80 14.05 3.73
N ASN A 47 2.02 15.35 3.92
CA ASN A 47 2.47 16.23 2.84
C ASN A 47 4.00 16.15 2.75
N SER A 48 4.52 15.61 1.65
CA SER A 48 5.95 15.50 1.35
C SER A 48 6.48 16.68 0.51
N GLY A 49 5.62 17.63 0.15
CA GLY A 49 5.94 18.85 -0.57
C GLY A 49 5.90 20.10 0.32
N THR A 50 5.61 21.25 -0.27
CA THR A 50 5.44 22.52 0.47
C THR A 50 3.96 22.81 0.73
N ARG A 51 3.67 23.92 1.42
CA ARG A 51 2.28 24.38 1.60
C ARG A 51 1.68 24.86 0.28
N GLU A 52 2.48 25.52 -0.55
CA GLU A 52 2.07 26.08 -1.84
C GLU A 52 1.94 25.00 -2.91
N ASN A 53 2.80 23.98 -2.86
CA ASN A 53 2.84 22.85 -3.77
C ASN A 53 2.86 21.53 -2.97
N PRO A 54 1.71 21.12 -2.40
CA PRO A 54 1.64 19.92 -1.58
C PRO A 54 1.81 18.65 -2.43
N ILE A 55 2.50 17.65 -1.89
CA ILE A 55 2.65 16.33 -2.52
C ILE A 55 2.16 15.28 -1.52
N ALA A 56 1.02 14.67 -1.80
CA ALA A 56 0.47 13.60 -0.99
C ALA A 56 1.42 12.39 -1.00
N SER A 57 1.80 11.92 0.19
CA SER A 57 2.48 10.63 0.37
C SER A 57 1.69 9.78 1.37
N ILE A 58 1.47 8.52 1.01
CA ILE A 58 0.76 7.53 1.82
C ILE A 58 1.66 6.31 2.00
N LEU A 59 1.83 5.89 3.25
CA LEU A 59 2.42 4.60 3.60
C LEU A 59 1.31 3.59 3.87
N LEU A 60 1.29 2.50 3.11
CA LEU A 60 0.45 1.34 3.37
C LEU A 60 1.29 0.19 3.91
N GLY A 61 0.81 -0.42 4.98
CA GLY A 61 1.32 -1.67 5.52
C GLY A 61 0.46 -2.83 5.02
N THR A 62 1.09 -3.95 4.71
CA THR A 62 0.38 -5.19 4.40
C THR A 62 0.88 -6.30 5.30
N ASN A 63 -0.05 -7.07 5.86
CA ASN A 63 0.22 -8.26 6.63
C ASN A 63 -0.31 -9.47 5.85
N PHE A 64 0.60 -10.36 5.46
CA PHE A 64 0.25 -11.63 4.86
C PHE A 64 0.55 -12.76 5.84
N LYS A 65 -0.49 -13.45 6.26
CA LYS A 65 -0.41 -14.55 7.21
C LYS A 65 -0.95 -15.83 6.61
N VAL A 66 -0.18 -16.90 6.73
CA VAL A 66 -0.61 -18.25 6.39
C VAL A 66 -0.46 -19.13 7.62
N SER A 67 -1.54 -19.79 8.02
CA SER A 67 -1.56 -20.70 9.16
C SER A 67 -2.11 -22.07 8.80
N THR A 68 -1.62 -23.07 9.51
CA THR A 68 -2.08 -24.46 9.54
C THR A 68 -2.28 -24.85 11.00
N VAL A 69 -2.69 -26.10 11.26
CA VAL A 69 -2.79 -26.63 12.63
C VAL A 69 -1.44 -26.64 13.36
N ILE A 70 -0.32 -26.78 12.62
CA ILE A 70 1.01 -27.02 13.20
C ILE A 70 1.91 -25.79 13.13
N LYS A 71 1.71 -24.92 12.15
CA LYS A 71 2.59 -23.77 11.88
C LYS A 71 1.82 -22.56 11.41
N SER A 72 2.26 -21.38 11.85
CA SER A 72 1.92 -20.08 11.25
C SER A 72 3.17 -19.40 10.71
N SER A 73 3.00 -18.65 9.61
CA SER A 73 4.00 -17.78 9.03
C SER A 73 3.36 -16.44 8.70
N GLU A 74 4.10 -15.37 8.91
CA GLU A 74 3.61 -14.00 8.73
C GLU A 74 4.68 -13.16 8.05
N SER A 75 4.25 -12.29 7.14
CA SER A 75 5.12 -11.38 6.40
C SER A 75 4.51 -9.99 6.39
N HIS A 76 5.32 -9.01 6.78
CA HIS A 76 4.96 -7.61 6.75
C HIS A 76 5.67 -6.92 5.59
N SER A 77 4.98 -6.03 4.91
CA SER A 77 5.57 -5.18 3.86
C SER A 77 5.02 -3.77 3.97
N LEU A 78 5.86 -2.79 3.67
CA LEU A 78 5.50 -1.37 3.66
C LEU A 78 5.69 -0.80 2.25
N TYR A 79 4.71 -0.05 1.78
CA TYR A 79 4.71 0.57 0.46
C TYR A 79 4.48 2.08 0.57
N GLU A 80 5.34 2.87 -0.06
CA GLU A 80 5.17 4.31 -0.22
C GLU A 80 4.57 4.63 -1.59
N PHE A 81 3.39 5.25 -1.55
CA PHE A 81 2.72 5.85 -2.70
C PHE A 81 2.88 7.36 -2.64
N ARG A 82 3.19 7.99 -3.78
CA ARG A 82 3.31 9.45 -3.88
C ARG A 82 2.50 10.00 -5.04
N GLY A 83 1.90 11.17 -4.83
CA GLY A 83 1.07 11.84 -5.81
C GLY A 83 1.82 12.34 -7.04
N ASP A 84 3.15 12.42 -7.01
CA ASP A 84 3.99 12.97 -8.08
C ASP A 84 4.54 11.91 -9.04
N ARG A 85 4.42 10.62 -8.73
CA ARG A 85 5.01 9.53 -9.56
C ARG A 85 4.17 8.24 -9.57
N SER A 86 4.35 7.46 -10.63
CA SER A 86 3.78 6.10 -10.75
C SER A 86 4.54 5.06 -9.93
N GLU A 87 5.82 5.29 -9.66
CA GLU A 87 6.67 4.31 -8.99
C GLU A 87 6.34 4.22 -7.50
N VAL A 88 6.04 2.99 -7.05
CA VAL A 88 5.77 2.65 -5.65
C VAL A 88 7.04 2.07 -5.04
N LYS A 89 7.46 2.59 -3.89
CA LYS A 89 8.65 2.09 -3.19
C LYS A 89 8.28 1.08 -2.12
N ALA A 90 8.86 -0.10 -2.17
CA ALA A 90 8.82 -1.05 -1.06
C ALA A 90 9.89 -0.65 -0.02
N ILE A 91 9.48 -0.54 1.24
CA ILE A 91 10.37 -0.27 2.37
C ILE A 91 10.58 -1.59 3.11
N GLN A 92 11.75 -2.19 2.92
CA GLN A 92 12.19 -3.31 3.76
C GLN A 92 12.83 -2.75 5.03
N ARG A 93 12.39 -3.25 6.19
CA ARG A 93 13.12 -3.10 7.46
C ARG A 93 13.99 -4.32 7.69
#